data_AF-A0A0R2JBQ1-F1
#
_entry.id   AF-A0A0R2JBQ1-F1
#
_cell.length_a   1.000
_cell.length_b   1.000
_cell.length_c   1.000
_cell.angle_alpha   90.00
_cell.angle_beta   90.00
_cell.angle_gamma   90.00
#
_symmetry.space_group_name_H-M   'P 1'
#
loop_
_entity.id
_entity.type
_entity.pdbx_description
1 polymer ?
#
loop_
_entity_poly.entity_id
_entity_poly.type
_entity_poly.pdbx_seq_one_letter_code
_entity_poly.pdbx_strand_id
1 'polypeptide(L)'
;MDAAKAADQKAGADKLAEEKKTAIDQINNLKNLNQDQKKDYINQVNNAKTADEITKIVDAAKAADQKAGADKLAEEKKTAIDQINKDKTLNENQKHDFINQIKNAETSSDLGKIMQQTNLPQTDVKNQLTIGALISIVLGSIFSLSYVLEKKRK
;
A
#
# COMPACT_ATOMS: atom_id res chain seq x y z
N MET A 1 20.86 34.90 37.64
CA MET A 1 20.14 33.77 37.00
C MET A 1 20.85 32.50 37.43
N ASP A 2 20.11 31.59 38.07
CA ASP A 2 20.63 30.40 38.75
C ASP A 2 21.11 29.33 37.74
N ALA A 3 22.21 28.65 38.04
CA ALA A 3 22.82 27.63 37.18
C ALA A 3 21.86 26.46 36.89
N ALA A 4 20.95 26.15 37.82
CA ALA A 4 19.91 25.13 37.64
C ALA A 4 18.96 25.46 36.47
N LYS A 5 18.54 26.73 36.34
CA LYS A 5 17.61 27.17 35.28
C LYS A 5 18.24 27.14 33.88
N ALA A 6 19.58 27.26 33.80
CA ALA A 6 20.32 27.13 32.54
C ALA A 6 20.51 25.66 32.14
N ALA A 7 20.73 24.76 33.11
CA ALA A 7 20.84 23.33 32.86
C ALA A 7 19.52 22.71 32.37
N ASP A 8 18.39 23.09 32.97
CA ASP A 8 17.06 22.60 32.57
C ASP A 8 16.67 23.06 31.15
N GLN A 9 17.00 24.31 30.78
CA GLN A 9 16.77 24.81 29.43
C GLN A 9 17.62 24.09 28.38
N LYS A 10 18.88 23.79 28.71
CA LYS A 10 19.77 23.03 27.83
C LYS A 10 19.26 21.60 27.64
N ALA A 11 18.87 20.92 28.71
CA ALA A 11 18.31 19.57 28.63
C ALA A 11 17.01 19.52 27.80
N GLY A 12 16.14 20.52 27.93
CA GLY A 12 14.95 20.66 27.09
C GLY A 12 15.26 20.89 25.60
N ALA A 13 16.27 21.70 25.29
CA ALA A 13 16.71 21.94 23.92
C ALA A 13 17.35 20.68 23.27
N ASP A 14 18.16 19.94 24.03
CA ASP A 14 18.80 18.71 23.57
C ASP A 14 17.74 17.64 23.25
N LYS A 15 16.71 17.51 24.10
CA LYS A 15 15.57 16.61 23.86
C LYS A 15 14.80 16.96 22.60
N LEU A 16 14.47 18.24 22.40
CA LEU A 16 13.74 18.68 21.21
C LEU A 16 14.54 18.43 19.92
N ALA A 17 15.86 18.58 19.96
CA ALA A 17 16.71 18.28 18.80
C ALA A 17 16.69 16.79 18.42
N GLU A 18 16.68 15.89 19.40
CA GLU A 18 16.57 14.45 19.18
C GLU A 18 15.19 14.06 18.61
N GLU A 19 14.12 14.67 19.12
CA GLU A 19 12.76 14.49 18.59
C GLU A 19 12.66 14.95 17.13
N LYS A 20 13.27 16.10 16.77
CA LYS A 20 13.34 16.57 15.37
C LYS A 20 14.06 15.57 14.47
N LYS A 21 15.22 15.06 14.91
CA LYS A 21 15.98 14.06 14.14
C LYS A 21 15.13 12.82 13.89
N THR A 22 14.48 12.31 14.92
CA THR A 22 13.60 11.12 14.82
C THR A 22 12.43 11.38 13.85
N ALA A 23 11.78 12.54 13.94
CA ALA A 23 10.70 12.92 13.05
C ALA A 23 11.15 13.06 11.58
N ILE A 24 12.33 13.63 11.34
CA ILE A 24 12.94 13.72 9.99
C ILE A 24 13.22 12.31 9.45
N ASP A 25 13.79 11.43 10.27
CA ASP A 25 14.06 10.03 9.89
C ASP A 25 12.75 9.29 9.55
N GLN A 26 11.66 9.54 10.30
CA GLN A 26 10.33 9.00 9.99
C GLN A 26 9.78 9.53 8.67
N ILE A 27 9.81 10.85 8.43
CA ILE A 27 9.32 11.48 7.20
C ILE A 27 10.10 10.97 5.97
N ASN A 28 11.42 10.83 6.08
CA ASN A 28 12.25 10.30 5.01
C ASN A 28 11.86 8.86 4.62
N ASN A 29 11.42 8.06 5.58
CA ASN A 29 11.02 6.67 5.39
C ASN A 29 9.61 6.47 4.82
N LEU A 30 8.79 7.53 4.76
CA LEU A 30 7.48 7.51 4.09
C LEU A 30 7.64 7.12 2.61
N LYS A 31 6.74 6.29 2.08
CA LYS A 31 6.99 5.56 0.83
C LYS A 31 6.39 6.22 -0.40
N ASN A 32 5.33 6.98 -0.23
CA ASN A 32 4.47 7.48 -1.29
C ASN A 32 4.62 8.99 -1.49
N LEU A 33 5.06 9.74 -0.47
CA LEU A 33 5.42 11.14 -0.65
C LEU A 33 6.63 11.31 -1.56
N ASN A 34 6.56 12.29 -2.46
CA ASN A 34 7.69 12.68 -3.29
C ASN A 34 8.74 13.49 -2.49
N GLN A 35 9.88 13.78 -3.12
CA GLN A 35 10.99 14.47 -2.45
C GLN A 35 10.63 15.89 -1.97
N ASP A 36 9.87 16.64 -2.75
CA ASP A 36 9.48 18.01 -2.41
C ASP A 36 8.50 18.02 -1.23
N GLN A 37 7.50 17.14 -1.24
CA GLN A 37 6.55 16.98 -0.13
C GLN A 37 7.28 16.59 1.17
N LYS A 38 8.23 15.64 1.10
CA LYS A 38 9.05 15.28 2.27
C LYS A 38 9.86 16.48 2.76
N LYS A 39 10.48 17.22 1.85
CA LYS A 39 11.25 18.42 2.18
C LYS A 39 10.40 19.47 2.88
N ASP A 40 9.17 19.68 2.45
CA ASP A 40 8.25 20.62 3.08
C ASP A 40 7.90 20.22 4.51
N TYR A 41 7.63 18.93 4.78
CA TYR A 41 7.39 18.46 6.15
C TYR A 41 8.67 18.51 7.01
N ILE A 42 9.83 18.19 6.44
CA ILE A 42 11.13 18.31 7.14
C ILE A 42 11.41 19.76 7.53
N ASN A 43 11.12 20.72 6.65
CA ASN A 43 11.25 22.14 6.96
C ASN A 43 10.32 22.57 8.10
N GLN A 44 9.08 22.05 8.11
CA GLN A 44 8.16 22.28 9.24
C GLN A 44 8.70 21.70 10.55
N VAL A 45 9.24 20.46 10.55
CA VAL A 45 9.87 19.87 11.74
C VAL A 45 11.05 20.70 12.24
N ASN A 46 11.90 21.17 11.33
CA ASN A 46 13.04 22.04 11.69
C ASN A 46 12.58 23.34 12.35
N ASN A 47 11.43 23.89 11.93
CA ASN A 47 10.86 25.12 12.47
C ASN A 47 10.01 24.92 13.72
N ALA A 48 9.63 23.69 14.06
CA ALA A 48 8.83 23.38 15.24
C ALA A 48 9.58 23.75 16.53
N LYS A 49 8.85 24.27 17.51
CA LYS A 49 9.36 24.74 18.81
C LYS A 49 9.01 23.79 19.96
N THR A 50 8.11 22.84 19.72
CA THR A 50 7.62 21.91 20.75
C THR A 50 7.49 20.49 20.21
N ALA A 51 7.56 19.52 21.12
CA ALA A 51 7.30 18.11 20.83
C ALA A 51 5.92 17.88 20.20
N ASP A 52 4.91 18.62 20.67
CA ASP A 52 3.54 18.52 20.17
C ASP A 52 3.41 19.00 18.72
N GLU A 53 4.11 20.08 18.36
CA GLU A 53 4.17 20.56 16.96
C GLU A 53 4.84 19.52 16.06
N ILE A 54 5.98 18.96 16.50
CA ILE A 54 6.69 17.90 15.77
C ILE A 54 5.76 16.70 15.53
N THR A 55 5.05 16.26 16.57
CA THR A 55 4.11 15.14 16.50
C THR A 55 3.01 15.40 15.47
N LYS A 56 2.38 16.58 15.51
CA LYS A 56 1.34 16.98 14.54
C LYS A 56 1.87 17.00 13.10
N ILE A 57 3.10 17.46 12.88
CA ILE A 57 3.72 17.50 11.56
C ILE A 57 3.96 16.07 11.03
N VAL A 58 4.47 15.17 11.87
CA VAL A 58 4.68 13.76 11.52
C VAL A 58 3.35 13.08 11.18
N ASP A 59 2.31 13.31 11.96
CA ASP A 59 0.99 12.71 11.72
C ASP A 59 0.35 13.24 10.43
N ALA A 60 0.50 14.53 10.15
CA ALA A 60 0.09 15.12 8.87
C ALA A 60 0.85 14.50 7.69
N ALA A 61 2.18 14.31 7.82
CA ALA A 61 3.00 13.66 6.79
C ALA A 61 2.57 12.20 6.55
N LYS A 62 2.29 11.43 7.60
CA LYS A 62 1.77 10.05 7.50
C LYS A 62 0.41 10.00 6.80
N ALA A 63 -0.50 10.90 7.13
CA ALA A 63 -1.82 10.97 6.49
C ALA A 63 -1.70 11.31 5.00
N ALA A 64 -0.83 12.27 4.66
CA ALA A 64 -0.52 12.61 3.27
C ALA A 64 0.11 11.44 2.51
N ASP A 65 1.01 10.68 3.15
CA ASP A 65 1.63 9.49 2.56
C ASP A 65 0.59 8.40 2.25
N GLN A 66 -0.30 8.12 3.19
CA GLN A 66 -1.40 7.16 2.99
C GLN A 66 -2.30 7.58 1.82
N LYS A 67 -2.67 8.87 1.77
CA LYS A 67 -3.48 9.40 0.68
C LYS A 67 -2.76 9.27 -0.67
N ALA A 68 -1.47 9.63 -0.73
CA ALA A 68 -0.68 9.50 -1.95
C ALA A 68 -0.59 8.04 -2.43
N GLY A 69 -0.43 7.09 -1.50
CA GLY A 69 -0.46 5.66 -1.81
C GLY A 69 -1.82 5.20 -2.36
N ALA A 70 -2.92 5.64 -1.76
CA ALA A 70 -4.27 5.33 -2.21
C ALA A 70 -4.58 5.91 -3.60
N ASP A 71 -4.19 7.18 -3.84
CA ASP A 71 -4.36 7.84 -5.14
C ASP A 71 -3.55 7.11 -6.23
N LYS A 72 -2.30 6.72 -5.93
CA LYS A 72 -1.45 5.93 -6.83
C LYS A 72 -2.08 4.59 -7.17
N LEU A 73 -2.58 3.86 -6.17
CA LEU A 73 -3.25 2.58 -6.40
C LEU A 73 -4.51 2.75 -7.26
N ALA A 74 -5.30 3.81 -7.04
CA ALA A 74 -6.49 4.08 -7.84
C ALA A 74 -6.15 4.30 -9.32
N GLU A 75 -5.07 5.03 -9.62
CA GLU A 75 -4.61 5.25 -10.99
C GLU A 75 -4.06 3.96 -11.63
N GLU A 76 -3.31 3.16 -10.87
CA GLU A 76 -2.83 1.85 -11.33
C GLU A 76 -4.01 0.91 -11.66
N LYS A 77 -5.06 0.88 -10.82
CA LYS A 77 -6.28 0.11 -11.08
C LYS A 77 -6.96 0.57 -12.36
N LYS A 78 -7.08 1.89 -12.56
CA LYS A 78 -7.66 2.44 -13.79
C LYS A 78 -6.87 2.00 -15.02
N THR A 79 -5.55 2.12 -14.98
CA THR A 79 -4.65 1.69 -16.06
C THR A 79 -4.79 0.18 -16.34
N ALA A 80 -4.83 -0.64 -15.29
CA ALA A 80 -5.02 -2.08 -15.40
C ALA A 80 -6.37 -2.45 -16.04
N ILE A 81 -7.47 -1.81 -15.62
CA ILE A 81 -8.81 -1.99 -16.22
C ILE A 81 -8.79 -1.61 -17.71
N ASP A 82 -8.16 -0.48 -18.06
CA ASP A 82 -8.03 -0.03 -19.44
C ASP A 82 -7.24 -1.05 -20.29
N GLN A 83 -6.23 -1.71 -19.71
CA GLN A 83 -5.48 -2.79 -20.36
C GLN A 83 -6.34 -4.05 -20.55
N ILE A 84 -7.04 -4.52 -19.52
CA ILE A 84 -7.92 -5.71 -19.59
C ILE A 84 -9.01 -5.52 -20.64
N ASN A 85 -9.63 -4.34 -20.70
CA ASN A 85 -10.66 -4.05 -21.70
C ASN A 85 -10.15 -4.15 -23.15
N LYS A 86 -8.87 -3.83 -23.38
CA LYS A 86 -8.22 -3.87 -24.69
C LYS A 86 -7.65 -5.24 -25.04
N ASP A 87 -7.57 -6.14 -24.08
CA ASP A 87 -7.01 -7.48 -24.29
C ASP A 87 -7.97 -8.33 -25.15
N LYS A 88 -7.48 -8.74 -26.33
CA LYS A 88 -8.23 -9.54 -27.30
C LYS A 88 -8.12 -11.04 -27.04
N THR A 89 -7.23 -11.45 -26.16
CA THR A 89 -7.03 -12.86 -25.79
C THR A 89 -8.05 -13.33 -24.75
N LEU A 90 -8.65 -12.38 -24.02
CA LEU A 90 -9.65 -12.63 -23.00
C LEU A 90 -11.07 -12.54 -23.57
N ASN A 91 -11.93 -13.45 -23.16
CA ASN A 91 -13.38 -13.33 -23.37
C ASN A 91 -14.03 -12.40 -22.34
N GLU A 92 -15.29 -12.03 -22.57
CA GLU A 92 -16.00 -11.04 -21.74
C GLU A 92 -16.18 -11.48 -20.27
N ASN A 93 -16.38 -12.77 -20.00
CA ASN A 93 -16.48 -13.27 -18.62
C ASN A 93 -15.14 -13.16 -17.90
N GLN A 94 -14.03 -13.51 -18.56
CA GLN A 94 -12.69 -13.37 -17.99
C GLN A 94 -12.35 -11.92 -17.72
N LYS A 95 -12.67 -11.01 -18.65
CA LYS A 95 -12.50 -9.57 -18.43
C LYS A 95 -13.30 -9.09 -17.22
N HIS A 96 -14.56 -9.50 -17.10
CA HIS A 96 -15.41 -9.16 -15.97
C HIS A 96 -14.79 -9.61 -14.63
N ASP A 97 -14.34 -10.86 -14.55
CA ASP A 97 -13.72 -11.42 -13.34
C ASP A 97 -12.43 -10.69 -12.96
N PHE A 98 -11.53 -10.42 -13.92
CA PHE A 98 -10.30 -9.68 -13.65
C PHE A 98 -10.57 -8.23 -13.24
N ILE A 99 -11.53 -7.55 -13.89
CA ILE A 99 -11.92 -6.19 -13.53
C ILE A 99 -12.46 -6.14 -12.10
N ASN A 100 -13.25 -7.14 -11.68
CA ASN A 100 -13.73 -7.23 -10.31
C ASN A 100 -12.58 -7.44 -9.31
N GLN A 101 -11.62 -8.31 -9.63
CA GLN A 101 -10.42 -8.50 -8.80
C GLN A 101 -9.58 -7.22 -8.70
N ILE A 102 -9.36 -6.52 -9.81
CA ILE A 102 -8.62 -5.25 -9.86
C ILE A 102 -9.30 -4.20 -8.97
N LYS A 103 -10.62 -4.07 -9.05
CA LYS A 103 -11.39 -3.14 -8.20
C LYS A 103 -11.19 -3.45 -6.72
N ASN A 104 -11.12 -4.73 -6.37
CA ASN A 104 -10.97 -5.21 -4.99
C ASN A 104 -9.51 -5.30 -4.49
N ALA A 105 -8.51 -5.05 -5.34
CA ALA A 105 -7.11 -5.09 -4.90
C ALA A 105 -6.83 -4.02 -3.83
N GLU A 106 -6.25 -4.39 -2.70
CA GLU A 106 -5.98 -3.44 -1.60
C GLU A 106 -4.59 -2.79 -1.72
N THR A 107 -3.68 -3.40 -2.47
CA THR A 107 -2.31 -2.92 -2.65
C THR A 107 -1.83 -3.01 -4.09
N SER A 108 -0.81 -2.24 -4.44
CA SER A 108 -0.13 -2.36 -5.75
C SER A 108 0.48 -3.75 -5.96
N SER A 109 0.86 -4.45 -4.88
CA SER A 109 1.37 -5.83 -4.98
C SER A 109 0.27 -6.80 -5.38
N ASP A 110 -0.92 -6.69 -4.78
CA ASP A 110 -2.06 -7.54 -5.12
C ASP A 110 -2.53 -7.28 -6.55
N LEU A 111 -2.59 -6.00 -6.95
CA LEU A 111 -2.83 -5.62 -8.33
C LEU A 111 -1.80 -6.23 -9.29
N GLY A 112 -0.52 -6.18 -8.94
CA GLY A 112 0.56 -6.78 -9.73
C GLY A 112 0.47 -8.30 -9.85
N LYS A 113 -0.05 -9.01 -8.84
CA LYS A 113 -0.32 -10.46 -8.93
C LYS A 113 -1.47 -10.75 -9.88
N ILE A 114 -2.56 -9.98 -9.80
CA ILE A 114 -3.72 -10.12 -10.70
C ILE A 114 -3.29 -9.93 -12.16
N MET A 115 -2.51 -8.87 -12.44
CA MET A 115 -2.02 -8.58 -13.80
C MET A 115 -0.99 -9.60 -14.33
N GLN A 116 -0.33 -10.38 -13.47
CA GLN A 116 0.52 -11.48 -13.94
C GLN A 116 -0.31 -12.69 -14.40
N GLN A 117 -1.47 -12.92 -13.77
CA GLN A 117 -2.34 -14.05 -14.11
C GLN A 117 -2.94 -13.93 -15.51
N THR A 118 -3.13 -12.70 -16.01
CA THR A 118 -3.69 -12.46 -17.34
C THR A 118 -2.74 -12.93 -18.45
N ASN A 119 -1.44 -13.07 -18.16
CA ASN A 119 -0.42 -13.50 -19.11
C ASN A 119 -0.18 -15.03 -19.11
N LEU A 120 -0.92 -15.80 -18.30
CA LEU A 120 -0.78 -17.26 -18.27
C LEU A 120 -1.56 -17.91 -19.43
N PRO A 121 -1.02 -19.01 -20.02
CA PRO A 121 -1.67 -19.69 -21.13
C PRO A 121 -3.04 -20.24 -20.71
N GLN A 122 -4.10 -19.75 -21.36
CA GLN A 122 -5.47 -20.18 -21.14
C GLN A 122 -5.65 -21.57 -21.77
N THR A 123 -5.65 -22.63 -20.96
CA THR A 123 -5.89 -24.00 -21.43
C THR A 123 -7.39 -24.30 -21.59
N ASP A 124 -7.74 -25.09 -22.59
CA ASP A 124 -9.06 -25.21 -23.23
C ASP A 124 -10.32 -25.20 -22.33
N VAL A 125 -11.08 -24.10 -22.46
CA VAL A 125 -12.54 -23.84 -22.53
C VAL A 125 -13.63 -24.78 -21.95
N LYS A 126 -13.37 -26.02 -21.51
CA LYS A 126 -14.41 -26.94 -20.99
C LYS A 126 -14.54 -26.96 -19.46
N ASN A 127 -13.71 -26.21 -18.75
CA ASN A 127 -13.72 -26.14 -17.29
C ASN A 127 -14.15 -24.75 -16.76
N GLN A 128 -15.15 -24.16 -17.43
CA GLN A 128 -15.74 -22.83 -17.16
C GLN A 128 -16.23 -22.61 -15.72
N LEU A 129 -16.25 -23.64 -14.87
CA LEU A 129 -16.63 -23.54 -13.45
C LEU A 129 -15.45 -23.52 -12.47
N THR A 130 -14.22 -23.81 -12.91
CA THR A 130 -13.10 -24.09 -11.99
C THR A 130 -12.11 -22.94 -11.83
N ILE A 131 -12.05 -21.99 -12.77
CA ILE A 131 -11.15 -20.83 -12.66
C ILE A 131 -11.75 -19.75 -11.74
N GLY A 132 -13.07 -19.49 -11.86
CA GLY A 132 -13.76 -18.56 -10.94
C GLY A 132 -13.77 -19.03 -9.48
N ALA A 133 -13.71 -20.34 -9.23
CA ALA A 133 -13.77 -20.92 -7.88
C ALA A 133 -12.41 -21.12 -7.19
N LEU A 134 -11.29 -21.20 -7.92
CA LEU A 134 -9.96 -21.34 -7.32
C LEU A 134 -9.33 -19.99 -6.93
N ILE A 135 -9.81 -18.88 -7.46
CA ILE A 135 -9.16 -17.57 -7.29
C ILE A 135 -9.57 -16.85 -5.99
N SER A 136 -10.64 -17.29 -5.32
CA SER A 136 -11.09 -16.72 -4.03
C SER A 136 -10.18 -17.02 -2.83
N ILE A 137 -9.12 -17.83 -2.97
CA ILE A 137 -8.39 -18.37 -1.81
C ILE A 137 -7.35 -17.42 -1.19
N VAL A 138 -6.91 -16.34 -1.86
CA VAL A 138 -5.67 -15.65 -1.41
C VAL A 138 -5.88 -14.30 -0.71
N LEU A 139 -7.10 -13.93 -0.31
CA LEU A 139 -7.28 -12.76 0.56
C LEU A 139 -8.24 -13.08 1.72
N GLY A 140 -7.76 -13.88 2.69
CA GLY A 140 -8.19 -13.70 4.09
C GLY A 140 -9.02 -14.77 4.79
N SER A 141 -8.90 -16.08 4.50
CA SER A 141 -9.50 -17.10 5.39
C SER A 141 -8.79 -18.46 5.33
N ILE A 142 -8.26 -18.86 6.49
CA ILE A 142 -7.97 -20.24 6.90
C ILE A 142 -9.25 -21.08 6.74
N PHE A 143 -9.38 -21.86 5.66
CA PHE A 143 -10.33 -22.99 5.64
C PHE A 143 -9.90 -24.08 4.63
N SER A 144 -9.30 -25.13 5.20
CA SER A 144 -9.28 -26.53 4.80
C SER A 144 -9.07 -26.90 3.31
N LEU A 145 -7.81 -27.20 3.02
CA LEU A 145 -7.30 -27.97 1.89
C LEU A 145 -7.81 -29.42 1.87
N SER A 146 -9.09 -29.65 1.57
CA SER A 146 -9.62 -31.02 1.39
C SER A 146 -10.50 -31.14 0.16
N TYR A 147 -9.90 -30.94 -1.02
CA TYR A 147 -10.47 -31.48 -2.26
C TYR A 147 -9.40 -31.76 -3.31
N VAL A 148 -8.37 -32.50 -2.92
CA VAL A 148 -7.42 -33.11 -3.85
C VAL A 148 -7.30 -34.58 -3.45
N LEU A 149 -7.69 -35.47 -4.38
CA LEU A 149 -7.53 -36.94 -4.38
C LEU A 149 -8.59 -37.81 -3.67
N GLU A 150 -9.80 -37.95 -4.24
CA GLU A 150 -10.58 -39.18 -4.02
C GLU A 150 -11.63 -39.43 -5.13
N LYS A 151 -11.21 -39.64 -6.39
CA LYS A 151 -12.11 -40.29 -7.39
C LYS A 151 -11.42 -40.93 -8.59
N LYS A 152 -10.30 -41.62 -8.39
CA LYS A 152 -9.79 -42.62 -9.35
C LYS A 152 -9.37 -43.93 -8.68
N ARG A 153 -10.21 -44.40 -7.75
CA ARG A 153 -10.45 -45.84 -7.59
C ARG A 153 -11.95 -46.05 -7.54
N LYS A 154 -12.50 -46.49 -8.66
CA LYS A 154 -13.60 -47.46 -8.78
C LYS A 154 -13.63 -47.89 -10.23
#